data_AF-A0A537NXX7-F1
#
_entry.id   AF-A0A537NXX7-F1
#
_cell.length_a   1.000
_cell.length_b   1.000
_cell.length_c   1.000
_cell.angle_alpha   90.00
_cell.angle_beta   90.00
_cell.angle_gamma   90.00
#
_symmetry.space_group_name_H-M   'P 1'
#
loop_
_entity.id
_entity.type
_entity.pdbx_description
1 polymer ?
#
loop_
_entity_poly.entity_id
_entity_poly.type
_entity_poly.pdbx_seq_one_letter_code
_entity_poly.pdbx_strand_id
1 'polypeptide(L)'
;MSPATSAGLVEKTPLERYQPPAKPSLVGLSRAQLTEALASIGVPASQRKMRVQQIWHWLYVRGARRFDAMTSISKDLRATLDQHFTLARPEVVAEQISADGTRKWLLRLPGEQSLERPH
;
A
#
# COMPACT_ATOMS: atom_id res chain seq x y z
N MET A 1 -24.64 -40.24 18.93
CA MET A 1 -24.05 -40.11 17.58
C MET A 1 -24.12 -38.63 17.22
N SER A 2 -23.03 -37.89 17.45
CA SER A 2 -22.99 -36.43 17.29
C SER A 2 -22.88 -36.05 15.81
N PRO A 3 -23.57 -35.00 15.32
CA PRO A 3 -23.45 -34.57 13.93
C PRO A 3 -22.18 -33.74 13.73
N ALA A 4 -21.49 -34.01 12.62
CA ALA A 4 -20.37 -33.20 12.16
C ALA A 4 -20.88 -31.81 11.74
N THR A 5 -20.33 -30.77 12.36
CA THR A 5 -20.56 -29.37 11.96
C THR A 5 -19.82 -29.12 10.66
N SER A 6 -20.57 -28.87 9.57
CA SER A 6 -20.04 -28.38 8.30
C SER A 6 -19.40 -27.02 8.51
N ALA A 7 -18.08 -26.94 8.31
CA ALA A 7 -17.36 -25.69 8.24
C ALA A 7 -17.81 -24.94 6.98
N GLY A 8 -18.64 -23.91 7.18
CA GLY A 8 -19.17 -23.07 6.10
C GLY A 8 -18.03 -22.45 5.30
N LEU A 9 -18.02 -22.71 3.99
CA LEU A 9 -17.27 -21.96 3.01
C LEU A 9 -17.73 -20.50 3.11
N VAL A 10 -16.90 -19.62 3.65
CA VAL A 10 -17.16 -18.18 3.62
C VAL A 10 -16.95 -17.69 2.20
N GLU A 11 -17.94 -17.88 1.33
CA GLU A 11 -18.04 -17.11 0.09
C GLU A 11 -18.28 -15.65 0.50
N LYS A 12 -17.19 -14.88 0.55
CA LYS A 12 -17.27 -13.44 0.77
C LYS A 12 -17.68 -12.79 -0.54
N THR A 13 -18.97 -12.56 -0.72
CA THR A 13 -19.46 -11.58 -1.70
C THR A 13 -18.69 -10.27 -1.50
N PRO A 14 -18.02 -9.70 -2.52
CA PRO A 14 -17.31 -8.45 -2.36
C PRO A 14 -18.33 -7.33 -2.12
N LEU A 15 -18.53 -6.92 -0.87
CA LEU A 15 -19.47 -5.87 -0.51
C LEU A 15 -18.94 -4.46 -0.87
N GLU A 16 -17.63 -4.31 -1.07
CA GLU A 16 -16.98 -3.02 -1.24
C GLU A 16 -16.16 -2.99 -2.55
N ARG A 17 -16.48 -2.04 -3.43
CA ARG A 17 -15.69 -1.79 -4.64
C ARG A 17 -14.37 -1.13 -4.23
N TYR A 18 -13.25 -1.66 -4.70
CA TYR A 18 -11.93 -1.03 -4.50
C TYR A 18 -11.92 0.37 -5.10
N GLN A 19 -11.60 1.37 -4.28
CA GLN A 19 -11.32 2.73 -4.72
C GLN A 19 -9.80 2.94 -4.69
N PRO A 20 -9.15 3.17 -5.84
CA PRO A 20 -7.73 3.48 -5.85
C PRO A 20 -7.48 4.79 -5.08
N PRO A 21 -6.31 4.93 -4.45
CA PRO A 21 -5.96 6.14 -3.73
C PRO A 21 -5.97 7.36 -4.67
N ALA A 22 -6.37 8.52 -4.14
CA ALA A 22 -6.45 9.77 -4.90
C ALA A 22 -5.10 10.20 -5.53
N LYS A 23 -3.99 9.79 -4.90
CA LYS A 23 -2.64 9.97 -5.45
C LYS A 23 -2.06 8.60 -5.83
N PRO A 24 -1.28 8.51 -6.92
CA PRO A 24 -0.56 7.29 -7.26
C PRO A 24 0.38 6.87 -6.12
N SER A 25 0.47 5.57 -5.86
CA SER A 25 1.36 5.02 -4.84
C SER A 25 2.75 4.78 -5.40
N LEU A 26 3.80 5.15 -4.64
CA LEU A 26 5.17 4.72 -4.96
C LEU A 26 5.47 3.30 -4.48
N VAL A 27 4.65 2.78 -3.56
CA VAL A 27 4.78 1.40 -3.07
C VAL A 27 4.31 0.45 -4.18
N GLY A 28 5.10 -0.59 -4.44
CA GLY A 28 4.83 -1.57 -5.50
C GLY A 28 5.38 -1.19 -6.88
N LEU A 29 5.83 0.05 -7.07
CA LEU A 29 6.48 0.44 -8.33
C LEU A 29 7.86 -0.22 -8.45
N SER A 30 8.17 -0.69 -9.65
CA SER A 30 9.52 -1.11 -10.03
C SER A 30 10.47 0.09 -10.06
N ARG A 31 11.79 -0.15 -10.08
CA ARG A 31 12.79 0.93 -10.18
C ARG A 31 12.65 1.77 -11.45
N ALA A 32 12.26 1.14 -12.55
CA ALA A 32 11.98 1.85 -13.80
C ALA A 32 10.76 2.77 -13.63
N GLN A 33 9.67 2.25 -13.07
CA GLN A 33 8.47 3.05 -12.82
C GLN A 33 8.70 4.17 -11.80
N LEU A 34 9.53 3.96 -10.78
CA LEU A 34 9.97 5.03 -9.88
C LEU A 34 10.77 6.11 -10.62
N THR A 35 11.58 5.72 -11.60
CA THR A 35 12.34 6.69 -12.41
C THR A 35 11.40 7.59 -13.20
N GLU A 36 10.37 7.00 -13.83
CA GLU A 36 9.34 7.75 -14.56
C GLU A 36 8.46 8.61 -13.63
N ALA A 37 8.10 8.09 -12.46
CA ALA A 37 7.36 8.85 -11.46
C ALA A 37 8.15 10.08 -10.97
N LEU A 38 9.46 9.95 -10.78
CA LEU A 38 10.30 11.09 -10.44
C LEU A 38 10.47 12.06 -11.62
N ALA A 39 10.47 11.55 -12.86
CA ALA A 39 10.52 12.37 -14.05
C ALA A 39 9.28 13.26 -14.18
N SER A 40 8.09 12.71 -13.91
CA SER A 40 6.82 13.44 -14.06
C SER A 40 6.66 14.61 -13.09
N ILE A 41 7.34 14.57 -11.94
CA ILE A 41 7.38 15.67 -10.96
C ILE A 41 8.61 16.59 -11.11
N GLY A 42 9.34 16.49 -12.22
CA GLY A 42 10.42 17.42 -12.56
C GLY A 42 11.78 17.11 -11.92
N VAL A 43 12.01 15.91 -11.38
CA VAL A 43 13.35 15.55 -10.88
C VAL A 43 14.34 15.46 -12.05
N PRO A 44 15.51 16.13 -11.99
CA PRO A 44 16.50 16.10 -13.06
C PRO A 44 17.03 14.69 -13.32
N ALA A 45 17.22 14.33 -14.60
CA ALA A 45 17.67 13.00 -15.00
C ALA A 45 18.98 12.57 -14.31
N SER A 46 19.91 13.51 -14.11
CA SER A 46 21.18 13.28 -13.40
C SER A 46 20.99 12.83 -11.95
N GLN A 47 19.87 13.18 -11.30
CA GLN A 47 19.60 12.83 -9.90
C GLN A 47 18.71 11.60 -9.76
N ARG A 48 17.92 11.21 -10.78
CA ARG A 48 16.89 10.17 -10.66
C ARG A 48 17.44 8.84 -10.16
N LYS A 49 18.55 8.35 -10.71
CA LYS A 49 19.15 7.06 -10.31
C LYS A 49 19.44 6.99 -8.81
N MET A 50 20.06 8.05 -8.27
CA MET A 50 20.36 8.15 -6.85
C MET A 50 19.08 8.28 -6.01
N ARG A 51 18.13 9.12 -6.43
CA ARG A 51 16.86 9.30 -5.71
C ARG A 51 16.02 8.03 -5.67
N VAL A 52 15.97 7.27 -6.76
CA VAL A 52 15.32 5.95 -6.80
C VAL A 52 15.96 4.99 -5.79
N GLN A 53 17.29 4.94 -5.71
CA GLN A 53 17.98 4.13 -4.69
C GLN A 53 17.62 4.54 -3.27
N GLN A 54 17.61 5.84 -2.97
CA GLN A 54 17.23 6.36 -1.64
C GLN A 54 15.79 5.98 -1.29
N ILE A 55 14.85 6.25 -2.18
CA ILE A 55 13.42 5.94 -1.99
C ILE A 55 13.23 4.43 -1.82
N TRP A 56 13.85 3.62 -2.69
CA TRP A 56 13.78 2.15 -2.61
C TRP A 56 14.25 1.62 -1.26
N HIS A 57 15.39 2.12 -0.78
CA HIS A 57 15.93 1.75 0.52
C HIS A 57 14.94 2.10 1.65
N TRP A 58 14.34 3.29 1.61
CA TRP A 58 13.34 3.70 2.61
C TRP A 58 12.08 2.83 2.57
N LEU A 59 11.56 2.52 1.38
CA LEU A 59 10.31 1.78 1.24
C LEU A 59 10.42 0.31 1.64
N TYR A 60 11.51 -0.35 1.26
CA TYR A 60 11.62 -1.81 1.33
C TYR A 60 12.66 -2.31 2.35
N VAL A 61 13.70 -1.52 2.65
CA VAL A 61 14.69 -1.90 3.68
C VAL A 61 14.31 -1.33 5.04
N ARG A 62 13.89 -0.05 5.08
CA ARG A 62 13.49 0.62 6.33
C ARG A 62 12.00 0.55 6.63
N GLY A 63 11.16 0.18 5.65
CA GLY A 63 9.72 0.08 5.82
C GLY A 63 9.00 1.42 6.08
N ALA A 64 9.55 2.54 5.59
CA ALA A 64 8.97 3.87 5.79
C ALA A 64 7.53 3.96 5.24
N ARG A 65 6.66 4.58 6.03
CA ARG A 65 5.24 4.81 5.71
C ARG A 65 4.89 6.27 5.44
N ARG A 66 5.84 7.19 5.63
CA ARG A 66 5.66 8.64 5.42
C ARG A 66 6.92 9.23 4.80
N PHE A 67 6.76 10.24 3.96
CA PHE A 67 7.90 10.90 3.30
C PHE A 67 8.81 11.59 4.30
N ASP A 68 8.27 12.20 5.37
CA ASP A 68 9.03 12.91 6.41
C ASP A 68 10.12 12.05 7.08
N ALA A 69 9.93 10.74 7.14
CA ALA A 69 10.91 9.82 7.71
C ALA A 69 12.17 9.66 6.83
N MET A 70 12.12 10.05 5.56
CA MET A 70 13.21 9.89 4.60
C MET A 70 14.27 10.98 4.76
N THR A 71 15.05 10.92 5.85
CA THR A 71 16.01 11.97 6.23
C THR A 71 17.16 12.17 5.22
N SER A 72 17.48 11.16 4.41
CA SER A 72 18.49 11.26 3.34
C SER A 72 18.01 11.97 2.06
N ILE A 73 16.73 12.32 2.01
CA ILE A 73 16.10 13.10 0.93
C ILE A 73 15.97 14.55 1.40
N SER A 74 16.07 15.55 0.51
CA SER A 74 15.91 16.96 0.92
C SER A 74 14.48 17.25 1.39
N LYS A 75 14.31 18.26 2.23
CA LYS A 75 12.98 18.67 2.73
C LYS A 75 12.05 19.07 1.58
N ASP A 76 12.55 19.83 0.62
CA ASP A 76 11.78 20.23 -0.57
C ASP A 76 11.31 19.02 -1.37
N LEU A 77 12.19 18.06 -1.66
CA LEU A 77 11.79 16.88 -2.44
C LEU A 77 10.80 16.01 -1.66
N ARG A 78 10.91 15.91 -0.34
CA ARG A 78 9.89 15.22 0.46
C ARG A 78 8.52 15.89 0.34
N ALA A 79 8.47 17.22 0.38
CA ALA A 79 7.22 17.96 0.22
C ALA A 79 6.63 17.76 -1.18
N THR A 80 7.44 17.82 -2.24
CA THR A 80 6.98 17.52 -3.61
C THR A 80 6.46 16.08 -3.72
N LEU A 81 7.16 15.10 -3.14
CA LEU A 81 6.70 13.71 -3.16
C LEU A 81 5.36 13.55 -2.44
N ASP A 82 5.17 14.19 -1.29
CA ASP A 82 3.92 14.13 -0.53
C ASP A 82 2.75 14.82 -1.26
N GLN A 83 3.02 15.87 -2.03
CA GLN A 83 2.02 16.52 -2.87
C GLN A 83 1.52 15.61 -3.99
N HIS A 84 2.42 14.85 -4.64
CA HIS A 84 2.10 14.11 -5.86
C HIS A 84 1.81 12.62 -5.65
N PHE A 85 2.31 12.01 -4.58
CA PHE A 85 2.25 10.57 -4.37
C PHE A 85 1.75 10.19 -2.98
N THR A 86 1.44 8.90 -2.81
CA THR A 86 1.13 8.31 -1.51
C THR A 86 2.04 7.12 -1.21
N LEU A 87 2.23 6.83 0.08
CA LEU A 87 2.84 5.60 0.59
C LEU A 87 1.81 4.70 1.29
N ALA A 88 0.52 5.01 1.16
CA ALA A 88 -0.56 4.23 1.74
C ALA A 88 -0.47 2.77 1.30
N ARG A 89 -0.64 1.87 2.28
CA ARG A 89 -0.69 0.42 2.07
C ARG A 89 -2.05 -0.09 2.55
N PRO A 90 -2.59 -1.17 1.96
CA PRO A 90 -3.77 -1.83 2.48
C PRO A 90 -3.64 -2.15 3.97
N GLU A 91 -4.70 -1.96 4.73
CA GLU A 91 -4.77 -2.35 6.13
C GLU A 91 -4.98 -3.87 6.23
N VAL A 92 -4.44 -4.54 7.25
CA VAL A 92 -4.79 -5.95 7.54
C VAL A 92 -5.95 -5.95 8.53
N VAL A 93 -7.11 -6.46 8.12
CA VAL A 93 -8.35 -6.48 8.94
C VAL A 93 -8.50 -7.76 9.74
N ALA A 94 -7.97 -8.86 9.23
CA ALA A 94 -7.99 -10.14 9.95
C ALA A 94 -6.78 -10.98 9.55
N GLU A 95 -6.23 -11.71 10.52
CA GLU A 95 -5.25 -12.76 10.31
C GLU A 95 -5.89 -14.08 10.78
N GLN A 96 -5.87 -15.10 9.92
CA GLN A 96 -6.20 -16.47 10.29
C GLN A 96 -4.93 -17.31 10.23
N ILE A 97 -4.67 -18.05 11.29
CA ILE A 97 -3.54 -18.98 11.39
C ILE A 97 -4.14 -20.39 11.41
N SER A 98 -3.82 -21.21 10.41
CA SER A 98 -4.21 -22.62 10.38
C SER A 98 -3.30 -23.47 11.28
N ALA A 99 -3.74 -24.69 11.57
CA ALA A 99 -3.01 -25.63 12.42
C ALA A 99 -1.63 -26.05 11.84
N ASP A 100 -1.45 -25.93 10.52
CA ASP A 100 -0.18 -26.19 9.83
C ASP A 100 0.77 -24.97 9.77
N GLY A 101 0.36 -23.85 10.38
CA GLY A 101 1.14 -22.60 10.43
C GLY A 101 0.92 -21.66 9.23
N THR A 102 0.08 -22.03 8.26
CA THR A 102 -0.27 -21.14 7.15
C THR A 102 -1.02 -19.91 7.67
N ARG A 103 -0.59 -18.73 7.23
CA ARG A 103 -1.23 -17.45 7.57
C ARG A 103 -2.05 -16.93 6.40
N LYS A 104 -3.33 -16.63 6.65
CA LYS A 104 -4.23 -15.99 5.69
C LYS A 104 -4.56 -14.59 6.19
N TRP A 105 -4.17 -13.59 5.42
CA TRP A 105 -4.46 -12.19 5.72
C TRP A 105 -5.67 -11.71 4.92
N LEU A 106 -6.63 -11.11 5.60
CA LEU A 106 -7.69 -10.33 4.99
C LEU A 106 -7.24 -8.87 4.96
N LEU A 107 -7.03 -8.32 3.76
CA LEU A 107 -6.62 -6.93 3.58
C LEU A 107 -7.85 -6.05 3.34
N ARG A 108 -7.97 -4.93 4.05
CA ARG A 108 -8.83 -3.81 3.66
C ARG A 108 -8.12 -3.11 2.53
N LEU A 109 -8.70 -3.22 1.35
CA LEU A 109 -8.41 -2.25 0.31
C LEU A 109 -9.26 -1.01 0.59
N PRO A 110 -8.79 0.20 0.28
CA PRO A 110 -9.65 1.37 0.31
C PRO A 110 -10.89 1.14 -0.55
N GLY A 111 -12.06 1.41 0.00
CA GLY A 111 -13.36 1.22 -0.66
C GLY A 111 -14.33 2.31 -0.21
N GLU A 112 -15.37 2.55 -1.00
CA GLU A 112 -16.40 3.53 -0.63
C GLU A 112 -17.11 3.10 0.66
N GLN A 113 -17.27 4.04 1.59
CA GLN A 113 -18.18 3.83 2.71
C GLN A 113 -19.60 3.88 2.20
N SER A 114 -20.22 2.72 1.97
CA SER A 114 -21.66 2.63 1.78
C SER A 114 -22.34 3.09 3.07
N LEU A 115 -22.76 4.35 3.10
CA LEU A 115 -23.65 4.91 4.12
C LEU A 115 -25.05 4.32 3.95
N GLU A 116 -25.19 3.01 4.13
CA GLU A 116 -26.51 2.41 4.36
C GLU A 116 -26.45 1.58 5.63
N ARG A 117 -26.91 2.20 6.72
CA ARG A 117 -27.34 1.49 7.92
C ARG A 117 -28.76 0.99 7.62
N PRO A 118 -29.03 -0.32 7.49
CA PRO A 118 -30.40 -0.80 7.50
C PRO A 118 -30.93 -0.71 8.94
N HIS A 119 -32.14 -0.17 9.06
CA HIS A 119 -32.98 -0.08 10.25
C HIS A 119 -33.56 -1.45 10.61
#